data_AF-I4AIW7-F1
#
_entry.id   AF-I4AIW7-F1
#
_cell.length_a   1.000
_cell.length_b   1.000
_cell.length_c   1.000
_cell.angle_alpha   90.00
_cell.angle_beta   90.00
_cell.angle_gamma   90.00
#
_symmetry.space_group_name_H-M   'P 1'
#
loop_
_entity.id
_entity.type
_entity.pdbx_description
1 polymer ?
#
loop_
_entity_poly.entity_id
_entity_poly.type
_entity_poly.pdbx_seq_one_letter_code
_entity_poly.pdbx_strand_id
1 'polypeptide(L)'
;MGNINQELERLQLISDFLKGKFSVKQLEHFKKRLENDPVLAEELQKHKKLIELLKKKQERDIAFLLDTKKDVDYMKQERIYRRNQLRQELEKIKDQKTEQQENWERKVAQSNQPSIYKMAAVFSLAIAIGGGVFFVATQLIDSQKERALQAEVSVPMLVEVETNPNDVLDKTIDNSLFQNEEKQVVAQNENIEAVEIKNKNPQQSISKKQNLLAYQPIEEYENRLNQTTRSSINLKSPISVVENYTQNLIFEWSGISEEEIYLEIINSQKEIITYENLESPFVFDQQLEKGIYYWILQTDSEVIKRGKFLVK
;
A
#
# COMPACT_ATOMS: atom_id res chain seq x y z
N MET A 1 -11.25 32.55 -54.89
CA MET A 1 -11.64 31.48 -53.93
C MET A 1 -11.71 30.07 -54.54
N GLY A 2 -11.22 29.82 -55.77
CA GLY A 2 -11.33 28.50 -56.42
C GLY A 2 -10.27 27.44 -56.03
N ASN A 3 -9.25 27.78 -55.22
CA ASN A 3 -8.08 26.92 -55.03
C ASN A 3 -8.21 25.92 -53.86
N ILE A 4 -8.97 26.28 -52.83
CA ILE A 4 -9.05 25.49 -51.57
C ILE A 4 -9.71 24.12 -51.80
N ASN A 5 -10.75 24.07 -52.65
CA ASN A 5 -11.44 22.81 -52.94
C ASN A 5 -10.54 21.85 -53.75
N GLN A 6 -9.71 22.37 -54.65
CA GLN A 6 -8.78 21.55 -55.43
C GLN A 6 -7.65 21.00 -54.56
N GLU A 7 -7.13 21.80 -53.63
CA GLU A 7 -6.13 21.33 -52.65
C GLU A 7 -6.70 20.24 -51.73
N LEU A 8 -7.93 20.40 -51.22
CA LEU A 8 -8.59 19.38 -50.41
C LEU A 8 -8.80 18.07 -51.17
N GLU A 9 -9.24 18.13 -52.43
CA GLU A 9 -9.38 16.95 -53.29
C GLU A 9 -8.03 16.23 -53.51
N ARG A 10 -6.95 16.98 -53.75
CA ARG A 10 -5.59 16.43 -53.92
C ARG A 10 -5.12 15.74 -52.64
N LEU A 11 -5.28 16.38 -51.49
CA LEU A 11 -4.92 15.81 -50.19
C LEU A 11 -5.70 14.53 -49.89
N GLN A 12 -7.00 14.50 -50.22
CA GLN A 12 -7.82 13.32 -50.02
C GLN A 12 -7.37 12.16 -50.93
N LEU A 13 -7.07 12.43 -52.21
CA LEU A 13 -6.52 11.44 -53.14
C LEU A 13 -5.18 10.88 -52.66
N ILE A 14 -4.27 11.75 -52.19
CA ILE A 14 -2.97 11.33 -51.62
C ILE A 14 -3.20 10.47 -50.38
N SER A 15 -4.12 10.86 -49.50
CA SER A 15 -4.43 10.11 -48.28
C SER A 15 -4.96 8.71 -48.59
N ASP A 16 -5.91 8.59 -49.52
CA ASP A 16 -6.51 7.31 -49.87
C ASP A 16 -5.52 6.40 -50.63
N PHE A 17 -4.64 6.98 -51.44
CA PHE A 17 -3.52 6.25 -52.07
C PHE A 17 -2.56 5.69 -51.02
N LEU A 18 -2.09 6.52 -50.08
CA LEU A 18 -1.14 6.11 -49.04
C LEU A 18 -1.74 5.08 -48.06
N LYS A 19 -3.07 5.10 -47.89
CA LYS A 19 -3.81 4.10 -47.10
C LYS A 19 -4.10 2.81 -47.87
N GLY A 20 -3.71 2.71 -49.15
CA GLY A 20 -3.96 1.53 -49.97
C GLY A 20 -5.44 1.29 -50.32
N LYS A 21 -6.27 2.33 -50.30
CA LYS A 21 -7.72 2.20 -50.57
C LYS A 21 -8.08 2.18 -52.04
N PHE A 22 -7.11 2.34 -52.93
CA PHE A 22 -7.36 2.39 -54.37
C PHE A 22 -7.55 0.99 -54.93
N SER A 23 -8.63 0.82 -55.70
CA SER A 23 -8.75 -0.30 -56.63
C SER A 23 -7.67 -0.22 -57.73
N VAL A 24 -7.40 -1.35 -58.40
CA VAL A 24 -6.39 -1.42 -59.47
C VAL A 24 -6.63 -0.36 -60.56
N LYS A 25 -7.88 -0.17 -60.97
CA LYS A 25 -8.27 0.86 -61.95
C LYS A 25 -8.03 2.29 -61.46
N GLN A 26 -8.33 2.58 -60.19
CA GLN A 26 -8.07 3.89 -59.58
C GLN A 26 -6.56 4.16 -59.46
N LEU A 27 -5.76 3.12 -59.21
CA LEU A 27 -4.32 3.23 -59.09
C LEU A 27 -3.68 3.56 -60.45
N GLU A 28 -4.13 2.94 -61.54
CA GLU A 28 -3.72 3.31 -62.91
C GLU A 28 -4.12 4.75 -63.25
N HIS A 29 -5.35 5.14 -62.94
CA HIS A 29 -5.82 6.50 -63.18
C HIS A 29 -5.02 7.53 -62.38
N PHE A 30 -4.70 7.23 -61.12
CA PHE A 30 -3.88 8.09 -60.28
C PHE A 30 -2.44 8.21 -60.78
N LYS A 31 -1.83 7.12 -61.26
CA LYS A 31 -0.50 7.15 -61.89
C LYS A 31 -0.49 8.06 -63.12
N LYS A 32 -1.47 7.92 -64.01
CA LYS A 32 -1.62 8.83 -65.16
C LYS A 32 -1.81 10.28 -64.73
N ARG A 33 -2.54 10.53 -63.63
CA ARG A 33 -2.73 11.88 -63.09
C ARG A 33 -1.44 12.46 -62.50
N LEU A 34 -0.62 11.64 -61.84
CA LEU A 34 0.71 12.05 -61.33
C LEU A 34 1.68 12.44 -62.46
N GLU A 35 1.61 11.77 -63.61
CA GLU A 35 2.43 12.11 -64.78
C GLU A 35 2.04 13.47 -65.39
N ASN A 36 0.75 13.82 -65.31
CA ASN A 36 0.21 15.04 -65.91
C ASN A 36 0.12 16.24 -64.95
N ASP A 37 0.14 16.02 -63.62
CA ASP A 37 0.05 17.06 -62.60
C ASP A 37 1.31 17.06 -61.70
N PRO A 38 2.31 17.93 -62.00
CA PRO A 38 3.56 17.97 -61.24
C PRO A 38 3.37 18.43 -59.79
N VAL A 39 2.34 19.23 -59.51
CA VAL A 39 2.05 19.72 -58.15
C VAL A 39 1.59 18.55 -57.27
N LEU A 40 0.71 17.69 -57.80
CA LEU A 40 0.28 16.48 -57.11
C LEU A 40 1.45 15.52 -56.83
N ALA A 41 2.40 15.41 -57.76
CA ALA A 41 3.59 14.58 -57.59
C ALA A 41 4.51 15.10 -56.47
N GLU A 42 4.71 16.42 -56.39
CA GLU A 42 5.49 17.05 -55.33
C GLU A 42 4.83 16.89 -53.95
N GLU A 43 3.52 17.09 -53.84
CA GLU A 43 2.76 16.90 -52.60
C GLU A 43 2.82 15.45 -52.09
N LEU A 44 2.73 14.48 -53.01
CA LEU A 44 2.89 13.06 -52.68
C LEU A 44 4.29 12.77 -52.13
N GLN A 45 5.35 13.34 -52.73
CA GLN A 45 6.72 13.21 -52.23
C GLN A 45 6.88 13.80 -50.83
N LYS A 46 6.30 14.98 -50.58
CA LYS A 46 6.29 15.61 -49.25
C LYS A 46 5.63 14.71 -48.21
N HIS A 47 4.46 14.14 -48.52
CA HIS A 47 3.75 13.23 -47.62
C HIS A 47 4.52 11.94 -47.35
N LYS A 48 5.15 11.33 -48.38
CA LYS A 48 6.01 10.16 -48.20
C LYS A 48 7.19 10.45 -47.27
N LYS A 49 7.86 11.59 -47.46
CA LYS A 49 8.97 12.02 -46.59
C LYS A 49 8.50 12.25 -45.15
N LEU A 50 7.34 12.86 -44.96
CA LEU A 50 6.75 13.07 -43.63
C LEU A 50 6.45 11.72 -42.94
N ILE A 51 5.86 10.76 -43.65
CA ILE A 51 5.61 9.42 -43.12
C ILE A 51 6.93 8.73 -42.73
N GLU A 52 7.97 8.85 -43.54
CA GLU A 52 9.29 8.28 -43.22
C GLU A 52 9.89 8.90 -41.95
N LEU A 53 9.79 10.22 -41.80
CA LEU A 53 10.26 10.92 -40.60
C LEU A 53 9.47 10.50 -39.35
N LEU A 54 8.15 10.34 -39.46
CA LEU A 54 7.32 9.86 -38.36
C LEU A 54 7.67 8.43 -37.97
N LYS A 55 7.92 7.54 -38.94
CA LYS A 55 8.39 6.17 -38.67
C LYS A 55 9.74 6.18 -37.95
N LYS A 56 10.71 6.95 -38.44
CA LYS A 56 12.02 7.12 -37.79
C LYS A 56 11.91 7.65 -36.36
N LYS A 57 10.97 8.58 -36.11
CA LYS A 57 10.70 9.08 -34.76
C LYS A 57 10.13 7.97 -33.86
N GLN A 58 9.11 7.24 -34.34
CA GLN A 58 8.53 6.11 -33.60
C GLN A 58 9.57 5.02 -33.29
N GLU A 59 10.45 4.69 -34.23
CA GLU A 59 11.54 3.73 -34.01
C GLU A 59 12.50 4.18 -32.91
N ARG A 60 12.86 5.48 -32.87
CA ARG A 60 13.69 6.03 -31.78
C ARG A 60 12.97 6.00 -30.44
N ASP A 61 11.69 6.37 -30.40
CA ASP A 61 10.90 6.35 -29.18
C ASP A 61 10.78 4.91 -28.64
N ILE A 62 10.57 3.92 -29.51
CA ILE A 62 10.58 2.49 -29.14
C ILE A 62 11.96 2.05 -28.66
N ALA A 63 13.04 2.44 -29.34
CA ALA A 63 14.40 2.10 -28.91
C ALA A 63 14.73 2.67 -27.52
N PHE A 64 14.30 3.91 -27.24
CA PHE A 64 14.45 4.54 -25.93
C PHE A 64 13.66 3.79 -24.84
N LEU A 65 12.43 3.37 -25.13
CA LEU A 65 11.63 2.56 -24.21
C LEU A 65 12.24 1.17 -23.96
N LEU A 66 12.94 0.60 -24.95
CA LEU A 66 13.62 -0.69 -24.80
C LEU A 66 14.91 -0.59 -23.99
N ASP A 67 15.67 0.50 -24.13
CA ASP A 67 16.88 0.72 -23.33
C ASP A 67 16.54 1.00 -21.86
N THR A 68 15.53 1.82 -21.59
CA THR A 68 15.07 2.04 -20.20
C THR A 68 14.60 0.75 -19.53
N LYS A 69 14.01 -0.20 -20.28
CA LYS A 69 13.63 -1.51 -19.75
C LYS A 69 14.85 -2.37 -19.38
N LYS A 70 15.94 -2.31 -20.15
CA LYS A 70 17.19 -3.04 -19.82
C LYS A 70 17.82 -2.52 -18.53
N ASP A 71 17.80 -1.21 -18.32
CA ASP A 71 18.32 -0.60 -17.08
C ASP A 71 17.51 -1.05 -15.87
N VAL A 72 16.17 -1.10 -15.99
CA VAL A 72 15.30 -1.61 -14.91
C VAL A 72 15.59 -3.08 -14.60
N ASP A 73 15.77 -3.92 -15.63
CA ASP A 73 16.08 -5.34 -15.45
C ASP A 73 17.48 -5.54 -14.82
N TYR A 74 18.48 -4.75 -15.23
CA TYR A 74 19.80 -4.74 -14.61
C TYR A 74 19.73 -4.35 -13.12
N MET A 75 19.04 -3.25 -12.80
CA MET A 75 18.86 -2.79 -11.41
C MET A 75 18.10 -3.80 -10.55
N LYS A 76 17.21 -4.59 -11.14
CA LYS A 76 16.51 -5.68 -10.46
C LYS A 76 17.45 -6.84 -10.14
N GLN A 77 18.31 -7.23 -11.08
CA GLN A 77 19.33 -8.27 -10.85
C GLN A 77 20.34 -7.85 -9.78
N GLU A 78 20.79 -6.60 -9.81
CA GLU A 78 21.72 -6.08 -8.81
C GLU A 78 21.11 -6.08 -7.39
N ARG A 79 19.83 -5.69 -7.26
CA ARG A 79 19.11 -5.77 -5.97
C ARG A 79 19.01 -7.19 -5.43
N ILE A 80 18.75 -8.17 -6.29
CA ILE A 80 18.70 -9.58 -5.89
C ILE A 80 20.09 -10.04 -5.41
N TYR A 81 21.14 -9.68 -6.15
CA TYR A 81 22.52 -10.00 -5.79
C TYR A 81 22.92 -9.43 -4.42
N ARG A 82 22.70 -8.12 -4.20
CA ARG A 82 22.98 -7.47 -2.90
C ARG A 82 22.19 -8.09 -1.76
N ARG A 83 20.91 -8.43 -1.99
CA ARG A 83 20.07 -9.10 -0.98
C ARG A 83 20.63 -10.47 -0.59
N ASN A 84 21.15 -11.23 -1.55
CA ASN A 84 21.75 -12.53 -1.28
C ASN A 84 23.07 -12.41 -0.51
N GLN A 85 23.90 -11.41 -0.82
CA GLN A 85 25.10 -11.12 -0.03
C GLN A 85 24.77 -10.79 1.43
N LEU A 86 23.80 -9.91 1.66
CA LEU A 86 23.36 -9.56 3.02
C LEU A 86 22.82 -10.78 3.78
N ARG A 87 22.12 -11.69 3.10
CA ARG A 87 21.67 -12.94 3.72
C ARG A 87 22.85 -13.81 4.17
N GLN A 88 23.86 -13.96 3.32
CA GLN A 88 25.07 -14.73 3.67
C GLN A 88 25.83 -14.10 4.84
N GLU A 89 25.92 -12.77 4.90
CA GLU A 89 26.56 -12.08 6.03
C GLU A 89 25.75 -12.24 7.33
N LEU A 90 24.43 -12.13 7.26
CA LEU A 90 23.55 -12.36 8.42
C LEU A 90 23.65 -13.80 8.94
N GLU A 91 23.77 -14.77 8.05
CA GLU A 91 23.95 -16.19 8.40
C GLU A 91 25.29 -16.40 9.12
N LYS A 92 26.39 -15.83 8.60
CA LYS A 92 27.70 -15.85 9.29
C LYS A 92 27.65 -15.20 10.68
N ILE A 93 26.95 -14.07 10.83
CA ILE A 93 26.80 -13.41 12.14
C ILE A 93 25.99 -14.28 13.10
N LYS A 94 24.95 -14.96 12.59
CA LYS A 94 24.13 -15.87 13.38
C LYS A 94 24.96 -17.04 13.90
N ASP A 95 25.76 -17.66 13.02
CA ASP A 95 26.64 -18.78 13.37
C ASP A 95 27.69 -18.37 14.41
N GLN A 96 28.30 -17.19 14.25
CA GLN A 96 29.23 -16.64 15.24
C GLN A 96 28.58 -16.41 16.61
N LYS A 97 27.33 -15.92 16.65
CA LYS A 97 26.61 -15.72 17.91
C LYS A 97 26.27 -17.05 18.59
N THR A 98 25.87 -18.07 17.82
CA THR A 98 25.62 -19.41 18.38
C THR A 98 26.89 -20.02 18.95
N GLU A 99 28.04 -19.90 18.28
CA GLU A 99 29.33 -20.36 18.81
C GLU A 99 29.72 -19.63 20.09
N GLN A 100 29.53 -18.30 20.14
CA GLN A 100 29.80 -17.52 21.35
C GLN A 100 28.91 -17.94 22.52
N GLN A 101 27.62 -18.21 22.26
CA GLN A 101 26.68 -18.65 23.27
C GLN A 101 27.03 -20.05 23.79
N GLU A 102 27.32 -21.01 22.91
CA GLU A 102 27.76 -22.35 23.31
C GLU A 102 29.06 -22.31 24.14
N ASN A 103 30.01 -21.45 23.77
CA ASN A 103 31.26 -21.30 24.50
C ASN A 103 31.04 -20.65 25.88
N TRP A 104 30.12 -19.68 25.97
CA TRP A 104 29.72 -19.11 27.25
C TRP A 104 29.07 -20.16 28.15
N GLU A 105 28.14 -20.96 27.62
CA GLU A 105 27.49 -22.06 28.36
C GLU A 105 28.51 -23.10 28.86
N ARG A 106 29.50 -23.48 28.03
CA ARG A 106 30.59 -24.38 28.45
C ARG A 106 31.43 -23.79 29.59
N LYS A 107 31.77 -22.48 29.52
CA LYS A 107 32.51 -21.80 30.59
C LYS A 107 31.72 -21.72 31.89
N VAL A 108 30.42 -21.42 31.81
CA VAL A 108 29.54 -21.40 32.99
C VAL A 108 29.45 -22.79 33.61
N ALA A 109 29.24 -23.84 32.80
CA ALA A 109 29.18 -25.22 33.27
C ALA A 109 30.48 -25.69 33.96
N GLN A 110 31.65 -25.26 33.47
CA GLN A 110 32.93 -25.52 34.13
C GLN A 110 33.12 -24.73 35.44
N SER A 111 32.62 -23.49 35.51
CA SER A 111 32.74 -22.65 36.70
C SER A 111 31.74 -22.99 37.82
N ASN A 112 30.61 -23.63 37.48
CA ASN A 112 29.52 -23.99 38.39
C ASN A 112 29.57 -25.44 38.88
N GLN A 113 30.74 -26.09 38.92
CA GLN A 113 30.89 -27.21 39.86
C GLN A 113 31.01 -26.61 41.27
N PRO A 114 29.95 -26.63 42.11
CA PRO A 114 30.11 -26.21 43.49
C PRO A 114 31.14 -27.14 44.14
N SER A 115 32.24 -26.58 44.64
CA SER A 115 33.18 -27.35 45.44
C SER A 115 32.37 -28.03 46.55
N ILE A 116 32.40 -29.36 46.61
CA ILE A 116 31.59 -30.22 47.48
C ILE A 116 31.49 -29.69 48.93
N TYR A 117 32.55 -29.03 49.39
CA TYR A 117 32.65 -28.35 50.69
C TYR A 117 31.63 -27.23 50.94
N LYS A 118 31.21 -26.46 49.93
CA LYS A 118 30.22 -25.38 50.09
C LYS A 118 28.81 -25.91 50.32
N MET A 119 28.44 -27.00 49.65
CA MET A 119 27.15 -27.67 49.88
C MET A 119 27.12 -28.32 51.28
N ALA A 120 28.21 -28.97 51.70
CA ALA A 120 28.29 -29.58 53.04
C ALA A 120 28.11 -28.57 54.19
N ALA A 121 28.64 -27.35 54.05
CA ALA A 121 28.50 -26.29 55.03
C ALA A 121 27.04 -25.77 55.17
N VAL A 122 26.31 -25.67 54.05
CA VAL A 122 24.90 -25.23 54.08
C VAL A 122 24.01 -26.29 54.73
N PHE A 123 24.24 -27.57 54.44
CA PHE A 123 23.47 -28.66 55.05
C PHE A 123 23.71 -28.77 56.56
N SER A 124 24.95 -28.58 57.03
CA SER A 124 25.26 -28.62 58.46
C SER A 124 24.64 -27.43 59.22
N LEU A 125 24.56 -26.24 58.61
CA LEU A 125 23.88 -25.07 59.19
C LEU A 125 22.36 -25.29 59.32
N ALA A 126 21.73 -25.88 58.30
CA ALA A 126 20.28 -26.14 58.31
C ALA A 126 19.86 -27.13 59.41
N ILE A 127 20.67 -28.18 59.65
CA ILE A 127 20.41 -29.17 60.70
C ILE A 127 20.53 -28.53 62.10
N ALA A 128 21.50 -27.63 62.30
CA ALA A 128 21.69 -26.94 63.57
C ALA A 128 20.50 -26.02 63.93
N ILE A 129 19.95 -25.30 62.95
CA ILE A 129 18.78 -24.43 63.15
C ILE A 129 17.53 -25.26 63.47
N GLY A 130 17.30 -26.37 62.76
CA GLY A 130 16.17 -27.26 63.02
C GLY A 130 16.16 -27.87 64.43
N GLY A 131 17.34 -28.26 64.94
CA GLY A 131 17.47 -28.80 66.30
C GLY A 131 17.16 -27.78 67.41
N GLY A 132 17.53 -26.51 67.20
CA GLY A 132 17.28 -25.44 68.17
C GLY A 132 15.79 -25.09 68.32
N VAL A 133 15.05 -25.05 67.22
CA VAL A 133 13.59 -24.75 67.24
C VAL A 133 12.80 -25.87 67.94
N PHE A 134 13.19 -27.12 67.74
CA PHE A 134 12.53 -28.27 68.39
C PHE A 134 12.71 -28.27 69.91
N PHE A 135 13.91 -27.91 70.41
CA PHE A 135 14.20 -27.85 71.85
C PHE A 135 13.42 -26.73 72.57
N VAL A 136 13.23 -25.58 71.92
CA VAL A 136 12.45 -24.47 72.50
C VAL A 136 10.94 -24.79 72.49
N ALA A 137 10.45 -25.47 71.45
CA ALA A 137 9.05 -25.86 71.35
C ALA A 137 8.63 -26.88 72.44
N THR A 138 9.50 -27.83 72.79
CA THR A 138 9.18 -28.82 73.84
C THR A 138 9.12 -28.20 75.24
N GLN A 139 9.96 -27.21 75.56
CA GLN A 139 9.87 -26.51 76.86
C GLN A 139 8.60 -25.67 77.03
N LEU A 140 8.08 -25.08 75.95
CA LEU A 140 6.85 -24.26 76.00
C LEU A 140 5.59 -25.10 76.21
N ILE A 141 5.56 -26.33 75.70
CA ILE A 141 4.41 -27.23 75.83
C ILE A 141 4.25 -27.74 77.27
N ASP A 142 5.36 -28.01 77.98
CA ASP A 142 5.30 -28.38 79.41
C ASP A 142 4.83 -27.20 80.28
N SER A 143 5.18 -25.95 79.92
CA SER A 143 4.75 -24.75 80.66
C SER A 143 3.25 -24.43 80.52
N GLN A 144 2.62 -24.74 79.38
CA GLN A 144 1.20 -24.44 79.17
C GLN A 144 0.25 -25.44 79.84
N LYS A 145 0.71 -26.67 80.10
CA LYS A 145 -0.11 -27.71 80.74
C LYS A 145 -0.46 -27.38 82.20
N GLU A 146 0.33 -26.56 82.88
CA GLU A 146 0.06 -26.12 84.26
C GLU A 146 -0.94 -24.95 84.35
N ARG A 147 -1.14 -24.15 83.28
CA ARG A 147 -2.03 -22.96 83.31
C ARG A 147 -3.48 -23.24 82.88
N ALA A 148 -3.76 -24.40 82.28
CA ALA A 148 -5.08 -24.72 81.73
C ALA A 148 -6.11 -25.27 82.75
N LEU A 149 -5.78 -25.34 84.05
CA LEU A 149 -6.67 -25.91 85.09
C LEU A 149 -7.46 -24.86 85.91
N GLN A 150 -7.40 -23.56 85.62
CA GLN A 150 -8.02 -22.52 86.47
C GLN A 150 -8.85 -21.43 85.77
N ALA A 151 -9.23 -21.58 84.51
CA ALA A 151 -10.07 -20.56 83.85
C ALA A 151 -11.21 -21.20 83.07
N GLU A 152 -12.21 -21.67 83.81
CA GLU A 152 -13.54 -21.99 83.28
C GLU A 152 -14.49 -20.81 83.60
N VAL A 153 -15.40 -20.53 82.66
CA VAL A 153 -16.59 -19.64 82.76
C VAL A 153 -16.39 -18.14 82.45
N SER A 154 -16.68 -17.75 81.21
CA SER A 154 -17.85 -16.89 80.88
C SER A 154 -17.92 -16.58 79.36
N VAL A 155 -19.13 -16.69 78.81
CA VAL A 155 -19.59 -16.26 77.47
C VAL A 155 -20.55 -15.05 77.71
N PRO A 156 -21.17 -14.35 76.73
CA PRO A 156 -21.03 -14.28 75.26
C PRO A 156 -21.07 -12.83 74.71
N MET A 157 -21.01 -12.61 73.37
CA MET A 157 -21.99 -11.80 72.62
C MET A 157 -21.77 -11.83 71.10
N LEU A 158 -22.86 -12.01 70.35
CA LEU A 158 -22.99 -11.94 68.89
C LEU A 158 -23.15 -10.48 68.43
N VAL A 159 -22.56 -10.08 67.30
CA VAL A 159 -22.92 -8.85 66.56
C VAL A 159 -22.90 -9.14 65.05
N GLU A 160 -24.05 -9.01 64.40
CA GLU A 160 -24.21 -8.90 62.94
C GLU A 160 -24.01 -7.44 62.51
N VAL A 161 -23.36 -7.21 61.36
CA VAL A 161 -23.36 -5.92 60.66
C VAL A 161 -23.52 -6.15 59.16
N GLU A 162 -24.66 -5.69 58.61
CA GLU A 162 -24.86 -5.41 57.19
C GLU A 162 -24.17 -4.09 56.81
N THR A 163 -23.51 -4.05 55.64
CA THR A 163 -23.29 -2.80 54.90
C THR A 163 -23.26 -3.04 53.39
N ASN A 164 -24.02 -2.21 52.67
CA ASN A 164 -24.01 -1.89 51.23
C ASN A 164 -24.12 -0.34 51.16
N PRO A 165 -23.91 0.40 50.04
CA PRO A 165 -23.20 0.20 48.76
C PRO A 165 -22.20 1.37 48.43
N ASN A 166 -21.62 1.31 47.22
CA ASN A 166 -20.96 2.37 46.42
C ASN A 166 -19.46 2.65 46.68
N ASP A 167 -18.58 2.26 45.73
CA ASP A 167 -17.90 3.21 44.83
C ASP A 167 -17.06 2.52 43.71
N VAL A 168 -17.11 3.11 42.50
CA VAL A 168 -16.06 3.21 41.44
C VAL A 168 -15.60 1.92 40.71
N LEU A 169 -15.99 1.73 39.43
CA LEU A 169 -15.20 1.97 38.17
C LEU A 169 -14.12 0.88 37.94
N ASP A 170 -14.05 0.12 36.84
CA ASP A 170 -13.96 0.59 35.46
C ASP A 170 -14.23 -0.54 34.44
N LYS A 171 -14.57 -0.12 33.21
CA LYS A 171 -15.01 -0.94 32.08
C LYS A 171 -13.85 -1.56 31.30
N THR A 172 -13.98 -2.82 30.93
CA THR A 172 -13.34 -3.40 29.72
C THR A 172 -14.42 -4.04 28.84
N ILE A 173 -14.58 -3.46 27.65
CA ILE A 173 -15.44 -3.96 26.58
C ILE A 173 -14.51 -4.75 25.65
N ASP A 174 -14.62 -6.07 25.67
CA ASP A 174 -14.01 -6.94 24.67
C ASP A 174 -14.86 -6.94 23.40
N ASN A 175 -14.28 -6.43 22.31
CA ASN A 175 -14.83 -6.46 20.96
C ASN A 175 -14.53 -7.82 20.31
N SER A 176 -15.48 -8.77 20.38
CA SER A 176 -15.52 -9.90 19.45
C SER A 176 -16.40 -9.55 18.24
N LEU A 177 -15.79 -9.03 17.17
CA LEU A 177 -16.48 -8.63 15.94
C LEU A 177 -15.73 -9.18 14.71
N PHE A 178 -15.77 -10.50 14.56
CA PHE A 178 -15.52 -11.19 13.29
C PHE A 178 -16.58 -12.29 13.14
N GLN A 179 -17.69 -11.94 12.48
CA GLN A 179 -18.57 -12.92 11.85
C GLN A 179 -18.64 -12.60 10.36
N ASN A 180 -18.11 -13.55 9.59
CA ASN A 180 -18.25 -13.64 8.15
C ASN A 180 -19.72 -13.84 7.79
N GLU A 181 -20.29 -12.94 6.97
CA GLU A 181 -21.45 -13.27 6.15
C GLU A 181 -21.03 -13.32 4.68
N GLU A 182 -20.81 -14.53 4.18
CA GLU A 182 -21.01 -14.84 2.77
C GLU A 182 -22.52 -14.81 2.49
N LYS A 183 -22.96 -13.89 1.63
CA LYS A 183 -24.29 -13.96 1.00
C LYS A 183 -24.13 -14.21 -0.49
N GLN A 184 -24.29 -15.49 -0.84
CA GLN A 184 -24.84 -15.90 -2.13
C GLN A 184 -26.29 -15.43 -2.22
N VAL A 185 -26.65 -14.76 -3.32
CA VAL A 185 -28.04 -14.73 -3.77
C VAL A 185 -28.06 -15.05 -5.27
N VAL A 186 -28.65 -16.20 -5.55
CA VAL A 186 -29.17 -16.63 -6.84
C VAL A 186 -30.41 -15.79 -7.17
N ALA A 187 -30.50 -15.27 -8.38
CA ALA A 187 -31.79 -14.99 -9.03
C ALA A 187 -31.67 -15.15 -10.55
N GLN A 188 -32.47 -16.06 -11.07
CA GLN A 188 -32.71 -16.33 -12.49
C GLN A 188 -33.61 -15.26 -13.12
N ASN A 189 -33.71 -15.34 -14.46
CA ASN A 189 -34.64 -14.68 -15.39
C ASN A 189 -34.18 -13.27 -15.84
N GLU A 190 -34.23 -12.87 -17.11
CA GLU A 190 -35.11 -13.30 -18.20
C GLU A 190 -34.53 -12.89 -19.56
N ASN A 191 -34.87 -13.68 -20.56
CA ASN A 191 -34.66 -13.48 -21.98
C ASN A 191 -35.44 -12.23 -22.45
N ILE A 192 -34.77 -11.21 -23.02
CA ILE A 192 -35.46 -10.20 -23.83
C ILE A 192 -34.71 -10.03 -25.14
N GLU A 193 -35.52 -10.18 -26.18
CA GLU A 193 -35.28 -10.19 -27.60
C GLU A 193 -34.60 -8.94 -28.15
N ALA A 194 -34.02 -9.14 -29.32
CA ALA A 194 -33.55 -8.12 -30.24
C ALA A 194 -34.61 -7.02 -30.44
N VAL A 195 -34.25 -5.79 -30.06
CA VAL A 195 -34.92 -4.58 -30.55
C VAL A 195 -33.88 -3.74 -31.29
N GLU A 196 -34.07 -3.66 -32.60
CA GLU A 196 -33.46 -2.66 -33.48
C GLU A 196 -33.56 -1.27 -32.85
N ILE A 197 -32.43 -0.62 -32.60
CA ILE A 197 -32.39 0.83 -32.39
C ILE A 197 -31.74 1.47 -33.61
N LYS A 198 -32.60 1.80 -34.57
CA LYS A 198 -32.35 2.84 -35.57
C LYS A 198 -32.09 4.17 -34.85
N ASN A 199 -31.12 4.92 -35.39
CA ASN A 199 -30.86 6.35 -35.17
C ASN A 199 -30.61 6.81 -33.72
N LYS A 200 -29.34 6.82 -33.31
CA LYS A 200 -28.85 7.75 -32.28
C LYS A 200 -27.83 8.71 -32.88
N ASN A 201 -28.12 10.00 -32.70
CA ASN A 201 -27.28 11.13 -33.07
C ASN A 201 -25.80 10.90 -32.67
N PRO A 202 -24.82 11.10 -33.57
CA PRO A 202 -23.40 10.84 -33.28
C PRO A 202 -22.87 11.58 -32.04
N GLN A 203 -23.38 12.79 -31.74
CA GLN A 203 -22.90 13.62 -30.62
C GLN A 203 -23.24 13.07 -29.22
N GLN A 204 -24.36 12.37 -29.04
CA GLN A 204 -24.70 11.77 -27.74
C GLN A 204 -23.89 10.51 -27.42
N SER A 205 -23.38 9.82 -28.45
CA SER A 205 -22.55 8.63 -28.24
C SER A 205 -21.12 8.98 -27.81
N ILE A 206 -20.60 10.14 -28.21
CA ILE A 206 -19.27 10.63 -27.83
C ILE A 206 -19.23 11.06 -26.36
N SER A 207 -20.23 11.83 -25.90
CA SER A 207 -20.32 12.27 -24.49
C SER A 207 -20.50 11.10 -23.51
N LYS A 208 -21.25 10.05 -23.90
CA LYS A 208 -21.36 8.82 -23.08
C LYS A 208 -20.06 8.03 -23.03
N LYS A 209 -19.32 7.93 -24.13
CA LYS A 209 -18.01 7.25 -24.15
C LYS A 209 -16.94 8.00 -23.34
N GLN A 210 -16.89 9.32 -23.44
CA GLN A 210 -15.98 10.15 -22.63
C GLN A 210 -16.28 10.01 -21.14
N ASN A 211 -17.57 9.99 -20.76
CA ASN A 211 -17.95 9.73 -19.37
C ASN A 211 -17.49 8.34 -18.89
N LEU A 212 -17.53 7.29 -19.71
CA LEU A 212 -17.06 5.95 -19.29
C LEU A 212 -15.55 5.88 -19.07
N LEU A 213 -14.76 6.63 -19.84
CA LEU A 213 -13.30 6.68 -19.69
C LEU A 213 -12.87 7.38 -18.39
N ALA A 214 -13.67 8.35 -17.91
CA ALA A 214 -13.41 9.07 -16.65
C ALA A 214 -13.43 8.16 -15.41
N TYR A 215 -14.09 7.00 -15.48
CA TYR A 215 -14.19 6.03 -14.39
C TYR A 215 -13.39 4.75 -14.65
N GLN A 216 -12.51 4.72 -15.65
CA GLN A 216 -11.68 3.56 -15.91
C GLN A 216 -10.48 3.56 -14.95
N PRO A 217 -10.29 2.52 -14.12
CA PRO A 217 -9.15 2.44 -13.22
C PRO A 217 -7.83 2.37 -13.98
N ILE A 218 -6.79 2.98 -13.43
CA ILE A 218 -5.43 2.86 -13.96
C ILE A 218 -4.73 1.74 -13.21
N GLU A 219 -4.55 0.60 -13.88
CA GLU A 219 -4.01 -0.64 -13.30
C GLU A 219 -2.67 -0.43 -12.56
N GLU A 220 -1.79 0.41 -13.12
CA GLU A 220 -0.50 0.74 -12.51
C GLU A 220 -0.64 1.35 -11.10
N TYR A 221 -1.62 2.25 -10.90
CA TYR A 221 -1.84 2.90 -9.62
C TYR A 221 -2.62 2.00 -8.66
N GLU A 222 -3.62 1.25 -9.14
CA GLU A 222 -4.36 0.28 -8.33
C GLU A 222 -3.43 -0.74 -7.66
N ASN A 223 -2.43 -1.23 -8.39
CA ASN A 223 -1.43 -2.16 -7.86
C ASN A 223 -0.52 -1.56 -6.77
N ARG A 224 -0.47 -0.22 -6.66
CA ARG A 224 0.40 0.51 -5.72
C ARG A 224 -0.34 1.11 -4.53
N LEU A 225 -1.67 1.19 -4.55
CA LEU A 225 -2.49 1.78 -3.47
C LEU A 225 -2.23 1.15 -2.10
N ASN A 226 -1.97 -0.16 -2.07
CA ASN A 226 -1.79 -0.91 -0.82
C ASN A 226 -0.30 -1.11 -0.43
N GLN A 227 0.63 -0.42 -1.09
CA GLN A 227 2.05 -0.55 -0.78
C GLN A 227 2.39 0.29 0.46
N THR A 228 2.62 -0.38 1.59
CA THR A 228 3.11 0.26 2.81
C THR A 228 4.53 0.77 2.58
N THR A 229 4.69 2.08 2.68
CA THR A 229 5.97 2.78 2.61
C THR A 229 6.42 3.11 4.03
N ARG A 230 7.72 2.95 4.31
CA ARG A 230 8.29 3.28 5.62
C ARG A 230 8.77 4.73 5.58
N SER A 231 7.84 5.67 5.77
CA SER A 231 8.15 7.09 5.89
C SER A 231 8.20 7.52 7.36
N SER A 232 9.01 8.53 7.68
CA SER A 232 8.97 9.22 8.97
C SER A 232 7.71 10.10 9.13
N ILE A 233 7.03 10.38 8.02
CA ILE A 233 5.76 11.11 7.98
C ILE A 233 4.60 10.11 8.01
N ASN A 234 3.66 10.34 8.93
CA ASN A 234 2.43 9.59 9.03
C ASN A 234 1.23 10.44 8.58
N LEU A 235 0.55 9.99 7.53
CA LEU A 235 -0.68 10.63 7.03
C LEU A 235 -1.84 10.34 7.99
N LYS A 236 -2.46 11.40 8.52
CA LYS A 236 -3.67 11.34 9.34
C LYS A 236 -4.95 11.45 8.52
N SER A 237 -4.94 12.25 7.46
CA SER A 237 -6.09 12.42 6.56
C SER A 237 -5.61 12.61 5.13
N PRO A 238 -6.27 11.99 4.13
CA PRO A 238 -7.35 11.01 4.28
C PRO A 238 -6.84 9.64 4.79
N ILE A 239 -7.61 8.99 5.68
CA ILE A 239 -7.23 7.70 6.32
C ILE A 239 -7.30 6.52 5.32
N SER A 240 -8.13 6.63 4.30
CA SER A 240 -8.42 5.54 3.35
C SER A 240 -8.93 6.08 1.99
N VAL A 241 -9.30 5.16 1.11
CA VAL A 241 -10.02 5.43 -0.14
C VAL A 241 -11.24 6.29 0.16
N VAL A 242 -11.24 7.54 -0.31
CA VAL A 242 -12.39 8.42 -0.15
C VAL A 242 -13.38 8.06 -1.25
N GLU A 243 -14.39 7.27 -0.89
CA GLU A 243 -15.35 6.75 -1.86
C GLU A 243 -16.14 7.85 -2.58
N ASN A 244 -16.26 9.05 -1.99
CA ASN A 244 -16.98 10.18 -2.58
C ASN A 244 -16.39 11.52 -2.14
N TYR A 245 -15.68 12.18 -3.05
CA TYR A 245 -15.30 13.57 -2.91
C TYR A 245 -16.53 14.45 -3.17
N THR A 246 -16.99 15.14 -2.12
CA THR A 246 -18.14 16.05 -2.21
C THR A 246 -17.74 17.52 -2.09
N GLN A 247 -16.69 17.83 -1.31
CA GLN A 247 -15.96 19.12 -1.28
C GLN A 247 -14.77 19.02 -0.31
N ASN A 248 -13.70 19.77 -0.59
CA ASN A 248 -12.55 20.08 0.29
C ASN A 248 -11.86 18.86 0.91
N LEU A 249 -10.90 18.29 0.17
CA LEU A 249 -10.12 17.15 0.65
C LEU A 249 -8.96 17.69 1.50
N ILE A 250 -8.95 17.31 2.78
CA ILE A 250 -7.93 17.77 3.72
C ILE A 250 -6.84 16.71 3.83
N PHE A 251 -5.62 17.10 3.47
CA PHE A 251 -4.42 16.33 3.66
C PHE A 251 -3.76 16.79 4.95
N GLU A 252 -3.83 15.95 5.98
CA GLU A 252 -3.18 16.20 7.26
C GLU A 252 -2.17 15.10 7.53
N TRP A 253 -0.95 15.47 7.87
CA TRP A 253 0.10 14.55 8.29
C TRP A 253 0.84 15.05 9.53
N SER A 254 1.53 14.12 10.20
CA SER A 254 2.43 14.38 11.32
C SER A 254 3.79 13.74 11.08
N GLY A 255 4.84 14.40 11.53
CA GLY A 255 6.22 14.01 11.28
C GLY A 255 7.03 15.24 10.88
N ILE A 256 8.34 15.09 10.84
CA ILE A 256 9.25 16.15 10.37
C ILE A 256 9.96 15.58 9.15
N SER A 257 9.98 16.36 8.08
CA SER A 257 10.81 16.13 6.90
C SER A 257 11.72 17.33 6.71
N GLU A 258 12.97 17.06 6.35
CA GLU A 258 13.91 18.09 5.90
C GLU A 258 13.69 18.45 4.43
N GLU A 259 12.96 17.60 3.70
CA GLU A 259 12.59 17.77 2.29
C GLU A 259 11.19 18.39 2.15
N GLU A 260 10.99 19.09 1.05
CA GLU A 260 9.69 19.62 0.65
C GLU A 260 8.70 18.48 0.40
N ILE A 261 7.42 18.74 0.70
CA ILE A 261 6.34 17.79 0.48
C ILE A 261 5.52 18.22 -0.73
N TYR A 262 5.28 17.25 -1.61
CA TYR A 262 4.54 17.39 -2.85
C TYR A 262 3.28 16.52 -2.83
N LEU A 263 2.21 17.02 -3.45
CA LEU A 263 0.99 16.27 -3.74
C LEU A 263 0.76 16.22 -5.25
N GLU A 264 0.67 15.02 -5.78
CA GLU A 264 0.24 14.79 -7.16
C GLU A 264 -1.19 14.26 -7.17
N ILE A 265 -2.06 14.86 -7.98
CA ILE A 265 -3.40 14.38 -8.27
C ILE A 265 -3.43 13.92 -9.73
N ILE A 266 -3.77 12.65 -9.96
CA ILE A 266 -3.77 12.02 -11.29
C ILE A 266 -5.21 11.60 -11.66
N ASN A 267 -5.71 12.04 -12.81
CA ASN A 267 -7.02 11.59 -13.31
C ASN A 267 -6.92 10.28 -14.10
N SER A 268 -8.06 9.68 -14.48
CA SER A 268 -8.08 8.43 -15.27
C SER A 268 -7.43 8.53 -16.66
N GLN A 269 -7.27 9.75 -17.18
CA GLN A 269 -6.60 10.03 -18.45
C GLN A 269 -5.08 10.22 -18.30
N LYS A 270 -4.55 10.05 -17.08
CA LYS A 270 -3.14 10.24 -16.70
C LYS A 270 -2.66 11.69 -16.77
N GLU A 271 -3.57 12.65 -16.71
CA GLU A 271 -3.22 14.05 -16.50
C GLU A 271 -2.86 14.25 -15.02
N ILE A 272 -1.79 14.99 -14.77
CA ILE A 272 -1.18 15.16 -13.45
C ILE A 272 -1.27 16.64 -13.06
N ILE A 273 -1.78 16.90 -11.86
CA ILE A 273 -1.75 18.21 -11.20
C ILE A 273 -0.83 18.09 -9.99
N THR A 274 0.22 18.89 -9.96
CA THR A 274 1.23 18.87 -8.89
C THR A 274 1.12 20.10 -8.01
N TYR A 275 1.17 19.89 -6.71
CA TYR A 275 1.25 20.92 -5.69
C TYR A 275 2.56 20.76 -4.93
N GLU A 276 3.30 21.85 -4.77
CA GLU A 276 4.64 21.86 -4.18
C GLU A 276 4.64 22.67 -2.88
N ASN A 277 5.65 22.44 -2.03
CA ASN A 277 5.86 23.20 -0.79
C ASN A 277 4.64 23.21 0.14
N LEU A 278 4.08 22.03 0.38
CA LEU A 278 2.84 21.89 1.15
C LEU A 278 3.07 21.94 2.66
N GLU A 279 2.22 22.69 3.34
CA GLU A 279 2.13 22.71 4.80
C GLU A 279 0.93 21.86 5.30
N SER A 280 1.08 21.23 6.46
CA SER A 280 0.02 20.44 7.11
C SER A 280 -0.78 21.32 8.08
N PRO A 281 -2.13 21.35 8.00
CA PRO A 281 -2.98 20.67 7.03
C PRO A 281 -3.08 21.41 5.69
N PHE A 282 -3.02 20.67 4.59
CA PHE A 282 -3.28 21.19 3.25
C PHE A 282 -4.73 20.94 2.85
N VAL A 283 -5.42 22.01 2.41
CA VAL A 283 -6.82 21.92 1.97
C VAL A 283 -6.85 21.98 0.45
N PHE A 284 -7.29 20.88 -0.18
CA PHE A 284 -7.54 20.82 -1.60
C PHE A 284 -8.97 21.26 -1.90
N ASP A 285 -9.14 22.47 -2.44
CA ASP A 285 -10.43 23.12 -2.69
C ASP A 285 -10.79 23.22 -4.19
N GLN A 286 -9.95 22.68 -5.07
CA GLN A 286 -10.19 22.74 -6.51
C GLN A 286 -11.41 21.90 -6.91
N GLN A 287 -12.24 22.47 -7.80
CA GLN A 287 -13.34 21.75 -8.42
C GLN A 287 -12.81 20.85 -9.54
N LEU A 288 -12.98 19.55 -9.37
CA LEU A 288 -12.58 18.52 -10.33
C LEU A 288 -13.76 18.06 -11.18
N GLU A 289 -13.47 17.63 -12.41
CA GLU A 289 -14.46 16.94 -13.25
C GLU A 289 -14.82 15.58 -12.66
N LYS A 290 -15.98 15.05 -13.01
CA LYS A 290 -16.45 13.74 -12.54
C LYS A 290 -15.53 12.62 -13.04
N GLY A 291 -15.13 11.72 -12.15
CA GLY A 291 -14.22 10.63 -12.49
C GLY A 291 -13.47 10.05 -11.29
N ILE A 292 -12.59 9.10 -11.58
CA ILE A 292 -11.66 8.51 -10.60
C ILE A 292 -10.35 9.31 -10.61
N TYR A 293 -9.88 9.65 -9.43
CA TYR A 293 -8.59 10.30 -9.22
C TYR A 293 -7.75 9.49 -8.25
N TYR A 294 -6.45 9.50 -8.52
CA TYR A 294 -5.41 8.98 -7.66
C TYR A 294 -4.65 10.15 -7.05
N TRP A 295 -4.15 9.98 -5.85
CA TRP A 295 -3.29 10.96 -5.22
C TRP A 295 -2.03 10.32 -4.65
N ILE A 296 -0.94 11.07 -4.68
CA ILE A 296 0.36 10.65 -4.18
C ILE A 296 0.93 11.80 -3.35
N LEU A 297 1.17 11.54 -2.07
CA LEU A 297 1.90 12.44 -1.19
C LEU A 297 3.34 11.93 -1.07
N GLN A 298 4.32 12.76 -1.40
CA GLN A 298 5.72 12.36 -1.48
C GLN A 298 6.66 13.52 -1.16
N THR A 299 7.92 13.20 -0.87
CA THR A 299 9.07 14.13 -0.88
C THR A 299 9.94 13.83 -2.10
N ASP A 300 11.08 14.52 -2.22
CA ASP A 300 12.07 14.24 -3.26
C ASP A 300 12.63 12.82 -3.20
N SER A 301 12.81 12.28 -1.99
CA SER A 301 13.46 10.98 -1.78
C SER A 301 12.47 9.82 -1.57
N GLU A 302 11.26 10.08 -1.06
CA GLU A 302 10.34 9.02 -0.68
C GLU A 302 8.87 9.32 -0.95
N VAL A 303 8.11 8.24 -1.21
CA VAL A 303 6.65 8.33 -1.23
C VAL A 303 6.11 8.06 0.16
N ILE A 304 5.36 9.03 0.69
CA ILE A 304 4.74 8.98 2.02
C ILE A 304 3.50 8.09 1.98
N LYS A 305 2.57 8.39 1.06
CA LYS A 305 1.30 7.66 0.96
C LYS A 305 0.67 7.82 -0.43
N ARG A 306 -0.17 6.86 -0.78
CA ARG A 306 -1.00 6.88 -1.99
C ARG A 306 -2.45 6.61 -1.62
N GLY A 307 -3.36 7.15 -2.41
CA GLY A 307 -4.76 6.77 -2.31
C GLY A 307 -5.54 7.11 -3.58
N LYS A 308 -6.85 6.93 -3.48
CA LYS A 308 -7.79 7.25 -4.56
C LYS A 308 -9.05 7.88 -3.99
N PHE A 309 -9.71 8.67 -4.82
CA PHE A 309 -11.05 9.18 -4.56
C PHE A 309 -11.88 9.28 -5.83
N LEU A 310 -13.19 9.35 -5.65
CA LEU A 310 -14.18 9.42 -6.72
C LEU A 310 -14.91 10.76 -6.68
N VAL A 311 -15.00 11.44 -7.82
CA VAL A 311 -15.79 12.67 -8.00
C VAL A 311 -17.08 12.31 -8.75
N LYS A 312 -18.24 12.59 -8.14
CA LYS A 312 -19.57 12.23 -8.67
C LYS A 312 -20.35 13.39 -9.25
#